data_AF-A0A965Z4W8-F1
#
_entry.id   AF-A0A965Z4W8-F1
#
_cell.length_a   1.000
_cell.length_b   1.000
_cell.length_c   1.000
_cell.angle_alpha   90.00
_cell.angle_beta   90.00
_cell.angle_gamma   90.00
#
_symmetry.space_group_name_H-M   'P 1'
#
loop_
_entity.id
_entity.type
_entity.pdbx_description
1 polymer ?
#
loop_
_entity_poly.entity_id
_entity_poly.type
_entity_poly.pdbx_seq_one_letter_code
_entity_poly.pdbx_strand_id
1 'polypeptide(L)'
;NPDTPLADQPNAYAGDPDMFFRAIAVLRLANPDAHIPATTAFDTLFPNGRDLALQRGANVFMPNATPGPLRKNYQLYPGKPCIDEDADDCALCVQARLRALGRPLAPGPGHSLK
;
A
#
# COMPACT_ATOMS: atom_id res chain seq x y z
N ASN A 1 8.31 15.02 -0.66
CA ASN A 1 7.36 16.01 -0.11
C ASN A 1 7.99 17.38 -0.32
N PRO A 2 7.30 18.38 -0.89
CA PRO A 2 7.86 19.71 -1.14
C PRO A 2 8.44 20.38 0.11
N ASP A 3 7.96 20.04 1.31
CA ASP A 3 8.42 20.63 2.57
C ASP A 3 9.61 19.88 3.18
N THR A 4 10.43 19.20 2.39
CA THR A 4 11.57 18.40 2.87
C THR A 4 12.86 18.72 2.10
N PRO A 5 14.06 18.49 2.67
CA PRO A 5 15.32 18.68 1.94
C PRO A 5 15.45 17.87 0.65
N LEU A 6 14.62 16.84 0.47
CA LEU A 6 14.57 15.99 -0.72
C LEU A 6 13.46 16.41 -1.70
N ALA A 7 12.89 17.60 -1.57
CA ALA A 7 11.78 18.08 -2.40
C ALA A 7 12.06 17.98 -3.90
N ASP A 8 13.24 18.41 -4.33
CA ASP A 8 13.67 18.45 -5.73
C ASP A 8 14.47 17.21 -6.15
N GLN A 9 14.59 16.21 -5.25
CA GLN A 9 15.32 15.00 -5.56
C GLN A 9 14.43 14.05 -6.36
N PRO A 10 14.80 13.69 -7.61
CA PRO A 10 14.03 12.75 -8.40
C PRO A 10 14.11 11.36 -7.77
N ASN A 11 13.03 10.59 -7.92
CA ASN A 11 13.07 9.18 -7.58
C ASN A 11 14.08 8.46 -8.49
N ALA A 12 15.07 7.79 -7.89
CA ALA A 12 16.13 7.08 -8.61
C ALA A 12 15.61 6.04 -9.62
N TYR A 13 14.40 5.53 -9.42
CA TYR A 13 13.74 4.55 -10.28
C TYR A 13 12.52 5.13 -11.02
N ALA A 14 12.42 6.46 -11.15
CA ALA A 14 11.32 7.09 -11.90
C ALA A 14 11.21 6.57 -13.36
N GLY A 15 12.33 6.18 -13.96
CA GLY A 15 12.40 5.61 -15.31
C GLY A 15 12.22 4.09 -15.38
N ASP A 16 12.12 3.38 -14.24
CA ASP A 16 11.88 1.93 -14.18
C ASP A 16 10.77 1.61 -13.17
N PRO A 17 9.50 1.83 -13.54
CA PRO A 17 8.37 1.61 -12.64
C PRO A 17 8.22 0.14 -12.22
N ASP A 18 8.76 -0.81 -12.98
CA ASP A 18 8.72 -2.23 -12.64
C ASP A 18 9.65 -2.56 -11.46
N MET A 19 10.71 -1.78 -11.23
CA MET A 19 11.68 -2.00 -10.16
C MET A 19 11.00 -2.17 -8.79
N PHE A 20 10.02 -1.31 -8.48
CA PHE A 20 9.30 -1.36 -7.20
C PHE A 20 8.57 -2.68 -6.99
N PHE A 21 8.01 -3.25 -8.05
CA PHE A 21 7.30 -4.52 -7.99
C PHE A 21 8.23 -5.73 -8.06
N ARG A 22 9.34 -5.63 -8.79
CA ARG A 22 10.41 -6.64 -8.77
C ARG A 22 10.95 -6.81 -7.35
N ALA A 23 11.13 -5.72 -6.61
CA ALA A 23 11.54 -5.78 -5.21
C ALA A 23 10.55 -6.59 -4.34
N ILE A 24 9.23 -6.38 -4.51
CA ILE A 24 8.19 -7.17 -3.81
C ILE A 24 8.28 -8.65 -4.16
N ALA A 25 8.42 -8.98 -5.45
CA ALA A 25 8.53 -10.35 -5.92
C ALA A 25 9.78 -11.04 -5.36
N VAL A 26 10.93 -10.37 -5.40
CA VAL A 26 12.20 -10.87 -4.83
C VAL A 26 12.07 -11.10 -3.33
N LEU A 27 11.47 -10.17 -2.57
CA LEU A 27 11.23 -10.34 -1.14
C LEU A 27 10.36 -11.57 -0.83
N ARG A 28 9.31 -11.81 -1.62
CA ARG A 28 8.46 -13.01 -1.47
C ARG A 28 9.25 -14.30 -1.75
N LEU A 29 10.07 -14.31 -2.78
CA LEU A 29 10.89 -15.48 -3.11
C LEU A 29 11.96 -15.75 -2.05
N ALA A 30 12.57 -14.69 -1.50
CA ALA A 30 13.61 -14.80 -0.49
C ALA A 30 13.05 -15.23 0.89
N ASN A 31 11.84 -14.79 1.24
CA ASN A 31 11.18 -15.20 2.48
C ASN A 31 9.68 -15.49 2.24
N PRO A 32 9.34 -16.75 1.92
CA PRO A 32 7.97 -17.16 1.60
C PRO A 32 6.95 -16.91 2.71
N ASP A 33 7.38 -16.82 3.97
CA ASP A 33 6.50 -16.64 5.13
C ASP A 33 6.34 -15.17 5.55
N ALA A 34 7.04 -14.23 4.88
CA ALA A 34 7.02 -12.83 5.27
C ALA A 34 5.63 -12.19 5.07
N HIS A 35 5.25 -11.33 6.01
CA HIS A 35 4.15 -10.38 5.84
C HIS A 35 4.65 -9.16 5.09
N ILE A 36 4.26 -9.05 3.82
CA ILE A 36 4.71 -7.99 2.91
C ILE A 36 3.51 -7.10 2.61
N PRO A 37 3.53 -5.82 3.03
CA PRO A 37 2.42 -4.90 2.81
C PRO A 37 2.37 -4.36 1.38
N ALA A 38 1.18 -4.35 0.80
CA ALA A 38 0.82 -3.51 -0.34
C ALA A 38 0.60 -2.08 0.17
N THR A 39 1.67 -1.30 0.27
CA THR A 39 1.66 0.02 0.90
C THR A 39 0.85 1.04 0.10
N THR A 40 0.27 2.03 0.78
CA THR A 40 -0.50 3.12 0.17
C THR A 40 0.27 3.94 -0.86
N ALA A 41 1.61 4.00 -0.77
CA ALA A 41 2.44 4.69 -1.76
C ALA A 41 2.33 4.10 -3.18
N PHE A 42 1.99 2.82 -3.31
CA PHE A 42 1.76 2.21 -4.62
C PHE A 42 0.54 2.81 -5.33
N ASP A 43 -0.56 3.06 -4.61
CA ASP A 43 -1.74 3.71 -5.22
C ASP A 43 -1.50 5.19 -5.53
N THR A 44 -0.55 5.84 -4.87
CA THR A 44 -0.11 7.21 -5.22
C THR A 44 0.68 7.24 -6.52
N LEU A 45 1.55 6.24 -6.75
CA LEU A 45 2.45 6.23 -7.89
C LEU A 45 1.86 5.52 -9.12
N PHE A 46 0.96 4.57 -8.92
CA PHE A 46 0.45 3.70 -9.99
C PHE A 46 -1.07 3.54 -9.89
N PRO A 47 -1.79 3.60 -11.03
CA PRO A 47 -3.18 3.17 -11.09
C PRO A 47 -3.30 1.73 -10.58
N ASN A 48 -4.18 1.50 -9.59
CA ASN A 48 -4.38 0.21 -8.94
C ASN A 48 -3.09 -0.39 -8.33
N GLY A 49 -2.15 0.45 -7.91
CA GLY A 49 -0.82 0.00 -7.49
C GLY A 49 -0.82 -1.01 -6.35
N ARG A 50 -1.70 -0.87 -5.34
CA ARG A 50 -1.81 -1.87 -4.26
C ARG A 50 -2.32 -3.22 -4.77
N ASP A 51 -3.18 -3.24 -5.78
CA ASP A 51 -3.67 -4.49 -6.38
C ASP A 51 -2.54 -5.20 -7.11
N LEU A 52 -1.76 -4.45 -7.89
CA LEU A 52 -0.57 -4.96 -8.56
C LEU A 52 0.45 -5.48 -7.55
N ALA A 53 0.67 -4.78 -6.44
CA ALA A 53 1.56 -5.25 -5.38
C ALA A 53 1.08 -6.56 -4.75
N LEU A 54 -0.23 -6.69 -4.48
CA LEU A 54 -0.84 -7.94 -3.99
C LEU A 54 -0.66 -9.08 -4.99
N GLN A 55 -0.79 -8.83 -6.28
CA GLN A 55 -0.58 -9.83 -7.34
C GLN A 55 0.90 -10.21 -7.51
N ARG A 56 1.84 -9.40 -7.00
CA ARG A 56 3.29 -9.57 -7.20
C ARG A 56 4.06 -9.97 -5.93
N GLY A 57 3.35 -10.43 -4.89
CA GLY A 57 3.97 -11.06 -3.72
C GLY A 57 3.55 -10.46 -2.37
N ALA A 58 2.89 -9.30 -2.36
CA ALA A 58 2.34 -8.73 -1.14
C ALA A 58 1.11 -9.53 -0.65
N ASN A 59 0.95 -9.60 0.67
CA ASN A 59 -0.14 -10.32 1.33
C ASN A 59 -0.80 -9.54 2.48
N VAL A 60 -0.34 -8.32 2.79
CA VAL A 60 -0.94 -7.45 3.79
C VAL A 60 -1.52 -6.20 3.12
N PHE A 61 -2.72 -5.81 3.50
CA PHE A 61 -3.34 -4.56 3.09
C PHE A 61 -3.58 -3.68 4.30
N MET A 62 -3.18 -2.41 4.23
CA MET A 62 -3.29 -1.46 5.35
C MET A 62 -4.36 -0.39 5.03
N PRO A 63 -5.56 -0.45 5.63
CA PRO A 63 -6.54 0.63 5.55
C PRO A 63 -6.10 1.84 6.38
N ASN A 64 -6.58 3.03 6.03
CA ASN A 64 -6.30 4.23 6.80
C ASN A 64 -7.28 4.34 7.98
N ALA A 65 -6.79 4.03 9.19
CA ALA A 65 -7.56 4.13 10.44
C ALA A 65 -7.50 5.52 11.09
N THR A 66 -6.88 6.51 10.45
CA THR A 66 -6.73 7.86 11.02
C THR A 66 -8.11 8.56 11.04
N PRO A 67 -8.53 9.21 12.14
CA PRO A 67 -9.75 9.99 12.18
C PRO A 67 -9.75 11.08 11.10
N GLY A 68 -10.86 11.24 10.36
CA GLY A 68 -10.97 12.15 9.21
C GLY A 68 -10.34 13.53 9.42
N PRO A 69 -10.70 14.27 10.49
CA PRO A 69 -10.17 15.62 10.73
C PRO A 69 -8.63 15.70 10.86
N LEU A 70 -7.98 14.60 11.24
CA LEU A 70 -6.53 14.51 11.45
C LEU A 70 -5.77 14.01 10.22
N ARG A 71 -6.44 13.47 9.20
CA ARG A 71 -5.78 12.86 8.03
C ARG A 71 -4.92 13.84 7.26
N LYS A 72 -5.41 15.07 7.09
CA LYS A 72 -4.68 16.17 6.45
C LYS A 72 -3.39 16.53 7.17
N ASN A 73 -3.25 16.19 8.44
CA ASN A 73 -2.02 16.46 9.20
C ASN A 73 -0.97 15.35 9.00
N TYR A 74 -1.32 14.22 8.39
CA TYR A 74 -0.43 13.06 8.20
C TYR A 74 -0.02 12.86 6.74
N GLN A 75 0.70 13.86 6.22
CA GLN A 75 1.18 13.96 4.83
C GLN A 75 2.66 13.60 4.71
N LEU A 76 2.98 12.30 4.69
CA LEU A 76 4.35 11.82 4.47
C LEU A 76 4.89 12.16 3.06
N TYR A 77 3.99 12.15 2.07
CA TYR A 77 4.28 12.41 0.67
C TYR A 77 3.05 13.05 0.00
N PRO A 78 3.24 13.85 -1.06
CA PRO A 78 2.14 14.49 -1.77
C PRO A 78 1.29 13.43 -2.49
N GLY A 79 -0.01 13.72 -2.67
CA GLY A 79 -0.91 12.81 -3.38
C GLY A 79 -1.22 11.51 -2.64
N LYS A 80 -1.07 11.49 -1.31
CA LYS A 80 -1.48 10.35 -0.49
C LYS A 80 -3.01 10.16 -0.62
N PRO A 81 -3.51 8.98 -1.02
CA PRO A 81 -4.94 8.74 -1.18
C PRO A 81 -5.68 8.65 0.16
N CYS A 82 -7.01 8.68 0.10
CA CYS A 82 -7.93 8.57 1.25
C CYS A 82 -7.77 9.69 2.30
N ILE A 83 -7.43 10.92 1.87
CA ILE A 83 -7.38 12.10 2.77
C ILE A 83 -8.80 12.59 3.11
N ASP A 84 -9.75 12.46 2.17
CA ASP A 84 -11.11 13.03 2.28
C ASP A 84 -12.24 11.98 2.45
N GLU A 85 -11.92 10.68 2.55
CA GLU A 85 -12.91 9.60 2.77
C GLU A 85 -13.18 9.38 4.27
N ASP A 86 -14.34 8.85 4.68
CA ASP A 86 -14.56 8.47 6.09
C ASP A 86 -13.86 7.13 6.44
N ALA A 87 -13.61 6.86 7.73
CA ALA A 87 -12.83 5.69 8.17
C ALA A 87 -13.57 4.36 7.96
N ASP A 88 -14.89 4.37 8.18
CA ASP A 88 -15.73 3.17 8.08
C ASP A 88 -15.93 2.73 6.62
N ASP A 89 -15.97 3.69 5.68
CA ASP A 89 -16.02 3.41 4.24
C ASP A 89 -14.77 2.70 3.74
N CYS A 90 -13.62 2.96 4.38
CA CYS A 90 -12.34 2.39 4.00
C CYS A 90 -12.35 0.87 4.19
N ALA A 91 -12.89 0.36 5.31
CA ALA A 91 -12.91 -1.08 5.58
C ALA A 91 -13.71 -1.86 4.54
N LEU A 92 -14.95 -1.43 4.24
CA LEU A 92 -15.81 -2.07 3.23
C LEU A 92 -15.19 -1.99 1.82
N CYS A 93 -14.59 -0.86 1.47
CA CYS A 93 -13.86 -0.68 0.22
C CYS A 93 -12.71 -1.70 0.09
N VAL A 94 -11.93 -1.92 1.16
CA VAL A 94 -10.88 -2.96 1.17
C VAL A 94 -11.47 -4.34 0.93
N GLN A 95 -12.55 -4.71 1.63
CA GLN A 95 -13.15 -6.04 1.47
C GLN A 95 -13.64 -6.26 0.03
N ALA A 96 -14.31 -5.27 -0.56
CA ALA A 96 -14.79 -5.33 -1.94
C ALA A 96 -13.62 -5.46 -2.93
N ARG A 97 -12.56 -4.67 -2.74
CA ARG A 97 -11.35 -4.68 -3.56
C ARG A 97 -10.65 -6.04 -3.53
N LEU A 98 -10.45 -6.60 -2.34
CA LEU A 98 -9.82 -7.92 -2.20
C LEU A 98 -10.68 -9.03 -2.80
N ARG A 99 -12.01 -8.96 -2.63
CA ARG A 99 -12.95 -9.90 -3.25
C ARG A 99 -12.88 -9.86 -4.78
N ALA A 100 -12.79 -8.67 -5.37
CA ALA A 100 -12.64 -8.52 -6.82
C ALA A 100 -11.33 -9.13 -7.36
N LEU A 101 -10.28 -9.18 -6.53
CA LEU A 101 -9.02 -9.85 -6.84
C LEU A 101 -9.03 -11.37 -6.61
N GLY A 102 -10.15 -11.94 -6.14
CA GLY A 102 -10.22 -13.34 -5.73
C GLY A 102 -9.39 -13.65 -4.49
N ARG A 103 -9.14 -12.66 -3.64
CA ARG A 103 -8.29 -12.78 -2.44
C ARG A 103 -9.17 -12.76 -1.18
N PRO A 104 -9.26 -13.88 -0.43
CA PRO A 104 -10.00 -13.90 0.82
C PRO A 104 -9.26 -13.14 1.92
N LEU A 105 -10.00 -12.57 2.86
CA LEU A 105 -9.45 -12.00 4.09
C LEU A 105 -9.08 -13.13 5.07
N ALA A 106 -7.88 -13.06 5.64
CA ALA A 106 -7.48 -13.98 6.68
C ALA A 106 -8.22 -13.68 7.98
N PRO A 107 -8.69 -14.70 8.72
CA PRO A 107 -9.24 -14.50 10.06
C PRO A 107 -8.11 -14.27 11.08
N GLY A 108 -8.43 -13.51 12.13
CA GLY A 108 -7.55 -13.33 13.27
C GLY A 108 -6.54 -12.18 13.15
N PRO A 109 -5.63 -12.05 14.11
CA PRO A 109 -4.78 -10.87 14.28
C PRO A 109 -3.58 -10.80 13.33
N GLY A 110 -3.38 -11.78 12.46
CA GLY A 110 -2.27 -11.80 11.50
C GLY A 110 -0.92 -12.14 12.13
N HIS A 111 -0.88 -13.15 13.00
CA HIS A 111 0.39 -13.71 13.49
C HIS A 111 1.20 -14.38 12.37
N SER A 112 2.50 -14.47 12.57
CA SER A 112 3.41 -15.27 11.75
C SER A 112 2.90 -16.71 11.65
N LEU A 113 3.13 -17.36 10.50
CA LEU A 113 2.86 -18.78 10.29
C LEU A 113 3.84 -19.70 11.05
N LYS A 114 4.85 -19.12 11.70
CA LYS A 114 5.83 -19.74 12.60
C LYS A 114 5.61 -19.26 14.02
#